data_AF-A0A177PXT0-F1
#
_entry.id   AF-A0A177PXT0-F1
#
_cell.length_a   1.000
_cell.length_b   1.000
_cell.length_c   1.000
_cell.angle_alpha   90.00
_cell.angle_beta   90.00
_cell.angle_gamma   90.00
#
_symmetry.space_group_name_H-M   'P 1'
#
loop_
_entity.id
_entity.type
_entity.pdbx_description
1 polymer ?
#
loop_
_entity_poly.entity_id
_entity_poly.type
_entity_poly.pdbx_seq_one_letter_code
_entity_poly.pdbx_strand_id
1 'polypeptide(L)'
;MHTDQGTTAFRFLIALGELWDGLHRAGIDPRRNGVHLTKEYLGGYTRMSAGPGSHARLVFEWHESSHKIRVLRDEAWAGFEASVSATVKHVREEARARGIIDVVDEAFVRACKPQKIEVKGPRSAGPTAAVAAR
;
A
#
# COMPACT_ATOMS: atom_id res chain seq x y z
N MET A 1 -1.81 -1.30 16.28
CA MET A 1 -1.94 -2.43 15.33
C MET A 1 -1.00 -2.14 14.17
N HIS A 2 -0.04 -3.02 13.95
CA HIS A 2 0.86 -2.96 12.79
C HIS A 2 0.11 -3.34 11.52
N THR A 3 0.63 -2.94 10.36
CA THR A 3 -0.03 -3.18 9.09
C THR A 3 0.13 -4.64 8.69
N ASP A 4 -0.96 -5.41 8.68
CA ASP A 4 -0.91 -6.79 8.21
C ASP A 4 -0.70 -6.83 6.68
N GLN A 5 0.47 -7.32 6.29
CA GLN A 5 0.95 -7.37 4.90
C GLN A 5 0.21 -8.42 4.05
N GLY A 6 -0.60 -9.29 4.66
CA GLY A 6 -1.51 -10.21 3.96
C GLY A 6 -2.87 -9.59 3.61
N THR A 7 -3.21 -8.42 4.16
CA THR A 7 -4.53 -7.80 3.98
C THR A 7 -4.77 -7.36 2.55
N THR A 8 -6.04 -7.28 2.17
CA THR A 8 -6.46 -6.71 0.89
C THR A 8 -6.09 -5.23 0.81
N ALA A 9 -6.17 -4.49 1.93
CA ALA A 9 -5.77 -3.08 1.99
C ALA A 9 -4.29 -2.88 1.65
N PHE A 10 -3.41 -3.73 2.17
CA PHE A 10 -1.99 -3.68 1.80
C PHE A 10 -1.78 -3.99 0.30
N ARG A 11 -2.49 -4.97 -0.25
CA ARG A 11 -2.46 -5.27 -1.70
C ARG A 11 -2.99 -4.11 -2.56
N PHE A 12 -3.99 -3.38 -2.08
CA PHE A 12 -4.46 -2.17 -2.76
C PHE A 12 -3.41 -1.04 -2.75
N LEU A 13 -2.58 -0.92 -1.71
CA LEU A 13 -1.47 0.03 -1.74
C LEU A 13 -0.45 -0.31 -2.82
N ILE A 14 -0.12 -1.59 -3.00
CA ILE A 14 0.77 -2.04 -4.08
C ILE A 14 0.16 -1.66 -5.43
N ALA A 15 -1.12 -2.01 -5.64
CA ALA A 15 -1.83 -1.66 -6.88
C ALA A 15 -1.87 -0.15 -7.14
N LEU A 16 -2.05 0.67 -6.11
CA LEU A 16 -1.96 2.14 -6.21
C LEU A 16 -0.56 2.60 -6.64
N GLY A 17 0.50 1.96 -6.14
CA GLY A 17 1.87 2.23 -6.55
C GLY A 17 2.18 1.81 -8.00
N GLU A 18 1.60 0.70 -8.45
CA GLU A 18 1.69 0.23 -9.84
C GLU A 18 0.97 1.18 -10.79
N LEU A 19 -0.24 1.63 -10.42
CA LEU A 19 -1.04 2.57 -11.22
C LEU A 19 -0.51 4.01 -11.19
N TRP A 20 0.40 4.33 -10.27
CA TRP A 20 0.79 5.69 -9.91
C TRP A 20 1.05 6.64 -11.10
N ASP A 21 1.88 6.18 -12.05
CA ASP A 21 2.29 6.99 -13.20
C ASP A 21 1.14 7.20 -14.19
N GLY A 22 0.29 6.19 -14.37
CA GLY A 22 -0.92 6.27 -15.18
C GLY A 22 -1.96 7.23 -14.59
N LEU A 23 -2.17 7.18 -13.27
CA LEU A 23 -3.07 8.09 -12.55
C LEU A 23 -2.62 9.54 -12.68
N HIS A 24 -1.31 9.82 -12.53
CA HIS A 24 -0.76 11.16 -12.68
C HIS A 24 -0.96 11.70 -14.10
N ARG A 25 -0.69 10.88 -15.13
CA ARG A 25 -0.92 11.27 -16.54
C ARG A 25 -2.40 11.56 -16.84
N ALA A 26 -3.31 10.84 -16.19
CA ALA A 26 -4.75 11.06 -16.28
C ALA A 26 -5.25 12.24 -15.42
N GLY A 27 -4.37 12.93 -14.68
CA GLY A 27 -4.75 14.02 -13.78
C GLY A 27 -5.61 13.55 -12.60
N ILE A 28 -5.39 12.33 -12.11
CA ILE A 28 -6.01 11.77 -10.90
C ILE A 28 -4.97 11.84 -9.78
N ASP A 29 -5.31 12.53 -8.69
CA ASP A 29 -4.44 12.65 -7.51
C ASP A 29 -4.98 11.77 -6.36
N PRO A 30 -4.37 10.59 -6.11
CA PRO A 30 -4.82 9.69 -5.05
C PRO A 30 -4.68 10.30 -3.65
N ARG A 31 -3.85 11.33 -3.47
CA ARG A 31 -3.54 11.93 -2.17
C ARG A 31 -4.68 12.76 -1.62
N ARG A 32 -5.64 13.17 -2.47
CA ARG A 32 -6.72 14.08 -2.08
C ARG A 32 -7.71 13.47 -1.08
N ASN A 33 -7.82 12.15 -1.02
CA ASN A 33 -8.83 11.47 -0.20
C ASN A 33 -8.28 10.22 0.51
N GLY A 34 -7.35 10.42 1.44
CA GLY A 34 -6.95 9.37 2.38
C GLY A 34 -5.44 9.21 2.46
N VAL A 35 -4.88 8.32 1.64
CA VAL A 35 -3.47 7.94 1.76
C VAL A 35 -2.58 8.94 1.05
N HIS A 36 -1.66 9.54 1.80
CA HIS A 36 -0.52 10.23 1.23
C HIS A 36 0.51 9.18 0.79
N LEU A 37 0.61 8.95 -0.51
CA LEU A 37 1.53 8.00 -1.13
C LEU A 37 2.64 8.75 -1.88
N THR A 38 3.88 8.30 -1.67
CA THR A 38 5.03 8.68 -2.50
C THR A 38 5.70 7.43 -3.05
N LYS A 39 6.29 7.57 -4.24
CA LYS A 39 6.92 6.50 -5.01
C LYS A 39 8.33 6.94 -5.41
N GLU A 40 9.32 6.09 -5.17
CA GLU A 40 10.71 6.28 -5.56
C GLU A 40 11.23 5.02 -6.28
N TYR A 41 11.82 5.17 -7.47
CA TYR A 41 12.36 4.05 -8.23
C TYR A 41 13.85 3.86 -7.93
N LEU A 42 14.24 2.65 -7.51
CA LEU A 42 15.58 2.31 -7.02
C LEU A 42 16.33 1.33 -7.95
N GLY A 43 15.99 1.27 -9.24
CA GLY A 43 16.69 0.41 -10.19
C GLY A 43 16.41 -1.09 -10.00
N GLY A 44 15.15 -1.45 -9.80
CA GLY A 44 14.68 -2.84 -9.63
C GLY A 44 13.67 -3.00 -8.49
N TYR A 45 13.72 -2.09 -7.52
CA TYR A 45 12.71 -1.94 -6.49
C TYR A 45 11.98 -0.61 -6.65
N THR A 46 10.72 -0.59 -6.28
CA THR A 46 9.93 0.62 -6.08
C THR A 46 9.73 0.80 -4.59
N ARG A 47 10.26 1.88 -4.02
CA ARG A 47 9.97 2.25 -2.64
C ARG A 47 8.66 3.02 -2.60
N MET A 48 7.73 2.53 -1.80
CA MET A 48 6.46 3.17 -1.48
C MET A 48 6.49 3.64 -0.04
N SER A 49 6.14 4.91 0.16
CA SER A 49 5.94 5.49 1.49
C SER A 49 4.49 5.95 1.61
N ALA A 50 3.77 5.39 2.58
CA ALA A 50 2.35 5.61 2.79
C ALA A 50 2.07 6.08 4.22
N GLY A 51 1.15 7.03 4.35
CA GLY A 51 0.65 7.48 5.65
C GLY A 51 -0.68 8.21 5.53
N PRO A 52 -1.31 8.55 6.67
CA PRO A 52 -2.54 9.36 6.71
C PRO A 52 -2.28 10.85 6.36
N GLY A 53 -1.02 11.23 6.15
CA GLY A 53 -0.56 12.57 5.83
C GLY A 53 0.91 12.52 5.40
N SER A 54 1.61 13.65 5.43
CA SER A 54 3.01 13.73 4.98
C SER A 54 3.98 12.81 5.75
N HIS A 55 3.65 12.42 6.98
CA HIS A 55 4.42 11.44 7.75
C HIS A 55 4.09 10.01 7.33
N ALA A 56 5.07 9.34 6.71
CA ALA A 56 4.96 7.95 6.31
C ALA A 56 4.99 7.01 7.53
N ARG A 57 3.87 6.29 7.74
CA ARG A 57 3.71 5.25 8.75
C ARG A 57 4.17 3.89 8.23
N LEU A 58 4.00 3.65 6.94
CA LEU A 58 4.41 2.42 6.26
C LEU A 58 5.40 2.78 5.16
N VAL A 59 6.57 2.17 5.17
CA VAL A 59 7.57 2.29 4.10
C VAL A 59 8.02 0.90 3.70
N PHE A 60 7.89 0.59 2.42
CA PHE A 60 8.27 -0.72 1.90
C PHE A 60 8.81 -0.62 0.47
N GLU A 61 9.64 -1.58 0.11
CA GLU A 61 10.19 -1.73 -1.23
C GLU A 61 9.49 -2.92 -1.90
N TRP A 62 8.98 -2.69 -3.10
CA TRP A 62 8.32 -3.68 -3.95
C TRP A 62 9.19 -4.02 -5.14
N HIS A 63 9.47 -5.31 -5.33
CA HIS A 63 10.10 -5.81 -6.54
C HIS A 63 9.04 -6.43 -7.46
N GLU A 64 8.61 -5.65 -8.45
CA GLU A 64 7.52 -5.99 -9.36
C GLU A 64 7.69 -7.38 -10.00
N SER A 65 8.86 -7.68 -10.58
CA SER A 65 9.04 -8.94 -11.32
C SER A 65 9.09 -10.20 -10.45
N SER A 66 9.40 -10.08 -9.16
CA SER A 66 9.58 -11.24 -8.28
C SER A 66 8.54 -11.32 -7.17
N HIS A 67 7.60 -10.37 -7.14
CA HIS A 67 6.59 -10.19 -6.11
C HIS A 67 7.14 -10.22 -4.68
N LYS A 68 8.37 -9.71 -4.50
CA LYS A 68 9.04 -9.62 -3.19
C LYS A 68 8.83 -8.26 -2.57
N ILE A 69 8.56 -8.27 -1.27
CA ILE A 69 8.41 -7.04 -0.48
C ILE A 69 9.46 -6.99 0.59
N ARG A 70 10.05 -5.81 0.76
CA ARG A 70 10.86 -5.51 1.93
C ARG A 70 10.24 -4.39 2.73
N VAL A 71 9.84 -4.66 3.96
CA VAL A 71 9.29 -3.63 4.84
C VAL A 71 10.43 -2.93 5.58
N LEU A 72 10.52 -1.62 5.42
CA LEU A 72 11.53 -0.76 6.06
C LEU A 72 10.99 -0.08 7.31
N ARG A 73 9.69 0.26 7.30
CA ARG A 73 8.97 0.88 8.43
C ARG A 73 7.53 0.39 8.45
N ASP A 74 7.04 0.03 9.62
CA ASP A 74 5.65 -0.31 9.87
C ASP A 74 5.23 0.18 11.26
N GLU A 75 4.87 1.46 11.32
CA GLU A 75 4.34 2.10 12.51
C GLU A 75 2.84 1.84 12.64
N ALA A 76 2.31 1.91 13.86
CA ALA A 76 0.88 1.77 14.09
C ALA A 76 0.10 2.85 13.31
N TRP A 77 -0.85 2.39 12.49
CA TRP A 77 -1.71 3.25 11.69
C TRP A 77 -3.18 2.92 11.96
N ALA A 78 -3.79 3.71 12.83
CA ALA A 78 -5.23 3.60 13.11
C ALA A 78 -6.04 3.96 11.87
N GLY A 79 -6.99 3.09 11.49
CA GLY A 79 -7.84 3.31 10.32
C GLY A 79 -7.16 3.05 8.97
N PHE A 80 -6.03 2.33 8.94
CA PHE A 80 -5.32 1.97 7.71
C PHE A 80 -6.25 1.49 6.59
N GLU A 81 -7.06 0.47 6.85
CA GLU A 81 -7.96 -0.12 5.85
C GLU A 81 -9.00 0.89 5.35
N ALA A 82 -9.52 1.73 6.25
CA ALA A 82 -10.49 2.76 5.91
C ALA A 82 -9.86 3.86 5.03
N SER A 83 -8.65 4.30 5.35
CA SER A 83 -7.90 5.29 4.54
C SER A 83 -7.61 4.74 3.14
N VAL A 84 -7.17 3.49 3.03
CA VAL A 84 -6.92 2.84 1.73
C VAL A 84 -8.23 2.69 0.96
N SER A 85 -9.31 2.22 1.60
CA SER A 85 -10.62 2.07 0.98
C SER A 85 -11.16 3.39 0.43
N ALA A 86 -11.06 4.48 1.21
CA ALA A 86 -11.46 5.80 0.77
C ALA A 86 -10.64 6.28 -0.45
N THR A 87 -9.34 6.01 -0.45
CA THR A 87 -8.44 6.34 -1.57
C THR A 87 -8.83 5.56 -2.83
N VAL A 88 -9.07 4.25 -2.71
CA VAL A 88 -9.51 3.40 -3.82
C VAL A 88 -10.84 3.88 -4.38
N LYS A 89 -11.82 4.18 -3.51
CA LYS A 89 -13.11 4.73 -3.92
C LYS A 89 -12.93 6.02 -4.74
N HIS A 90 -12.15 6.96 -4.24
CA HIS A 90 -11.88 8.22 -4.93
C HIS A 90 -11.24 8.01 -6.30
N VAL A 91 -10.20 7.17 -6.38
CA VAL A 91 -9.52 6.86 -7.64
C VAL A 91 -10.48 6.23 -8.65
N ARG A 92 -11.37 5.33 -8.22
CA ARG A 92 -12.38 4.71 -9.09
C ARG A 92 -13.42 5.72 -9.59
N GLU A 93 -13.87 6.63 -8.73
CA GLU A 93 -14.82 7.68 -9.12
C GLU A 93 -14.21 8.62 -10.18
N GLU A 94 -12.96 9.07 -9.96
CA GLU A 94 -12.23 9.91 -10.90
C GLU A 94 -11.91 9.20 -12.23
N ALA A 95 -11.55 7.92 -12.16
CA ALA A 95 -11.27 7.07 -13.32
C ALA A 95 -12.54 6.84 -14.17
N ARG A 96 -13.69 6.64 -13.51
CA ARG A 96 -14.99 6.55 -14.18
C ARG A 96 -15.33 7.84 -14.92
N ALA A 97 -15.13 9.00 -14.28
CA ALA A 97 -15.37 10.29 -14.90
C ALA A 97 -14.50 10.54 -16.14
N ARG A 98 -13.34 9.88 -16.23
CA ARG A 98 -12.37 10.00 -17.35
C ARG A 98 -12.47 8.86 -18.37
N GLY A 99 -13.37 7.89 -18.17
CA GLY A 99 -13.53 6.75 -19.09
C GLY A 99 -12.37 5.75 -19.06
N ILE A 100 -11.58 5.71 -17.98
CA ILE A 100 -10.44 4.78 -17.82
C ILE A 100 -10.63 3.78 -16.68
N ILE A 101 -11.89 3.60 -16.24
CA ILE A 101 -12.23 2.77 -15.10
C ILE A 101 -11.81 1.31 -15.28
N ASP A 102 -11.87 0.77 -16.50
CA ASP A 102 -11.58 -0.64 -16.74
C ASP A 102 -10.13 -1.01 -16.36
N VAL A 103 -9.17 -0.15 -16.72
CA VAL A 103 -7.74 -0.33 -16.39
C VAL A 103 -7.51 -0.26 -14.88
N VAL A 104 -8.20 0.66 -14.20
CA VAL A 104 -8.08 0.88 -12.76
C VAL A 104 -8.74 -0.27 -11.98
N ASP A 105 -9.93 -0.68 -12.37
CA ASP A 105 -10.67 -1.76 -11.73
C ASP A 105 -9.98 -3.10 -11.94
N GLU A 106 -9.38 -3.36 -13.11
CA GLU A 106 -8.59 -4.59 -13.33
C GLU A 106 -7.47 -4.75 -12.30
N ALA A 107 -6.72 -3.68 -12.04
CA ALA A 107 -5.64 -3.69 -11.06
C ALA A 107 -6.15 -3.94 -9.62
N PHE A 108 -7.27 -3.33 -9.24
CA PHE A 108 -7.87 -3.56 -7.92
C PHE A 108 -8.49 -4.96 -7.79
N VAL A 109 -9.15 -5.46 -8.83
CA VAL A 109 -9.68 -6.85 -8.87
C VAL A 109 -8.53 -7.85 -8.74
N ARG A 110 -7.39 -7.60 -9.38
CA ARG A 110 -6.18 -8.41 -9.22
C ARG A 110 -5.66 -8.40 -7.78
N ALA A 111 -5.67 -7.23 -7.13
CA ALA A 111 -5.25 -7.09 -5.74
C ALA A 111 -6.18 -7.81 -4.74
N CYS A 112 -7.46 -8.02 -5.07
CA CYS A 112 -8.37 -8.81 -4.24
C CYS A 112 -7.98 -10.30 -4.16
N LYS A 113 -7.30 -10.84 -5.19
CA LYS A 113 -6.86 -12.23 -5.19
C LYS A 113 -5.65 -12.40 -4.26
N PRO A 114 -5.60 -13.44 -3.41
CA PRO A 114 -4.43 -13.73 -2.60
C PRO A 114 -3.22 -13.92 -3.53
N GLN A 115 -2.19 -13.11 -3.35
CA GLN A 115 -0.91 -13.30 -4.00
C GLN A 115 0.09 -13.82 -2.98
N LYS A 116 0.97 -14.73 -3.42
CA LYS A 116 2.07 -15.20 -2.57
C LYS A 116 3.13 -14.10 -2.53
N ILE A 117 2.93 -13.15 -1.63
CA ILE A 117 3.86 -12.05 -1.38
C ILE A 117 4.93 -12.56 -0.41
N GLU A 118 6.17 -12.61 -0.87
CA GLU A 118 7.30 -12.94 0.01
C GLU A 118 7.73 -11.66 0.73
N VAL A 119 7.33 -11.52 2.00
CA VAL A 119 7.72 -10.37 2.81
C VAL A 119 9.03 -10.65 3.56
N LYS A 120 10.02 -9.79 3.34
CA LYS A 120 11.29 -9.74 4.08
C LYS A 120 11.32 -8.46 4.92
N GLY A 121 10.97 -8.56 6.19
CA GLY A 121 10.99 -7.43 7.13
C GLY A 121 11.70 -7.77 8.44
N PRO A 122 12.05 -6.75 9.26
CA PRO A 122 12.48 -6.99 10.64
C PRO A 122 11.33 -7.68 11.37
N ARG A 123 11.58 -8.85 11.96
CA ARG A 123 10.58 -9.57 12.78
C ARG A 123 9.98 -8.58 13.77
N SER A 124 8.65 -8.51 13.82
CA SER A 124 7.97 -8.01 15.01
C SER A 124 8.56 -8.75 16.21
N ALA A 125 9.10 -8.01 17.17
CA ALA A 125 9.45 -8.59 18.45
C ALA A 125 8.16 -9.23 18.98
N GLY A 126 8.17 -10.56 19.11
CA GLY A 126 7.11 -11.29 19.77
C GLY A 126 6.90 -10.72 21.18
N PRO A 127 5.72 -10.97 21.79
CA PRO A 127 5.42 -10.45 23.11
C PRO A 127 6.56 -10.84 24.06
N THR A 128 7.20 -9.83 24.67
CA THR A 128 8.16 -10.04 25.75
C THR A 128 7.41 -10.79 26.84
N ALA A 129 7.67 -12.09 26.94
CA ALA A 129 7.19 -12.90 28.04
C ALA A 129 7.89 -12.37 29.30
N ALA A 130 7.24 -11.42 29.98
CA ALA A 130 7.50 -11.14 31.37
C ALA A 130 7.02 -12.36 32.17
N VAL A 131 7.84 -13.41 32.18
CA VAL A 131 7.69 -14.52 33.12
C VAL A 131 8.16 -14.01 34.47
N ALA A 132 7.16 -13.87 35.33
CA ALA A 132 7.19 -13.71 36.77
C ALA A 132 8.49 -14.20 37.45
N ALA A 133 9.16 -13.28 38.14
CA ALA A 133 9.90 -13.60 39.34
C ALA A 133 8.99 -13.30 40.54
N ARG A 134 8.46 -14.34 41.16
CA ARG A 134 8.04 -14.37 42.56
C ARG A 134 8.41 -15.73 43.13
#